data_AF-A0A1I3SSP9-F1
#
_entry.id   AF-A0A1I3SSP9-F1
#
_cell.length_a   1.000
_cell.length_b   1.000
_cell.length_c   1.000
_cell.angle_alpha   90.00
_cell.angle_beta   90.00
_cell.angle_gamma   90.00
#
_symmetry.space_group_name_H-M   'P 1'
#
loop_
_entity.id
_entity.type
_entity.pdbx_description
1 polymer ?
#
loop_
_entity_poly.entity_id
_entity_poly.type
_entity_poly.pdbx_seq_one_letter_code
_entity_poly.pdbx_strand_id
1 'polypeptide(L)' 'MEVRRTVLVALDVDSDDVALLEDTVDTFLWSAQYVVDHAFKGEYITTSKTTLDDETSDDVREKTDDFNGGV' A
#
# COMPACT_ATOMS: atom_id res chain seq x y z
N MET A 1 -12.82 -24.43 -17.36
CA MET A 1 -12.86 -23.03 -17.83
C MET A 1 -13.41 -22.21 -16.67
N GLU A 2 -12.59 -21.35 -16.07
CA GLU A 2 -13.02 -20.52 -14.93
C GLU A 2 -13.65 -19.23 -15.45
N VAL A 3 -14.89 -18.96 -15.07
CA VAL A 3 -15.58 -17.71 -15.41
C VAL A 3 -15.30 -16.71 -14.29
N ARG A 4 -14.51 -15.67 -14.59
CA ARG A 4 -14.33 -14.54 -13.67
C ARG A 4 -15.35 -13.46 -14.03
N ARG A 5 -16.22 -13.09 -13.08
CA ARG A 5 -17.13 -11.95 -13.22
C ARG A 5 -16.72 -10.86 -12.24
N THR A 6 -16.39 -9.69 -12.77
CA THR A 6 -16.18 -8.50 -11.96
C THR A 6 -17.54 -7.85 -11.72
N VAL A 7 -17.96 -7.77 -10.47
CA VAL A 7 -19.19 -7.06 -10.07
C VAL A 7 -18.77 -5.72 -9.51
N LEU A 8 -19.35 -4.64 -10.05
CA LEU A 8 -19.16 -3.30 -9.50
C LEU A 8 -20.03 -3.17 -8.24
N VAL A 9 -19.40 -2.85 -7.12
CA VAL A 9 -20.07 -2.57 -5.85
C VAL A 9 -19.88 -1.09 -5.55
N ALA A 10 -20.98 -0.34 -5.53
CA ALA A 10 -20.97 1.03 -5.04
C ALA A 10 -21.04 0.99 -3.51
N LEU A 11 -20.09 1.64 -2.84
CA LEU A 11 -20.11 1.85 -1.40
C LEU A 11 -20.85 3.16 -1.12
N ASP A 12 -21.92 3.07 -0.35
CA ASP A 12 -22.64 4.24 0.18
C ASP A 12 -22.00 4.59 1.53
N VAL A 13 -21.11 5.57 1.51
CA VAL A 13 -20.31 6.04 2.64
C VAL A 13 -20.44 7.57 2.71
N ASP A 14 -20.39 8.12 3.92
CA ASP A 14 -20.44 9.57 4.08
C ASP A 14 -19.13 10.24 3.64
N SER A 15 -19.16 11.56 3.48
CA SER A 15 -18.03 12.30 2.91
C SER A 15 -16.74 12.18 3.73
N ASP A 16 -16.83 12.08 5.06
CA ASP A 16 -15.66 11.93 5.92
C ASP A 16 -15.09 10.51 5.78
N ASP A 17 -15.96 9.50 5.73
CA ASP A 17 -15.57 8.11 5.46
C ASP A 17 -15.00 7.91 4.04
N VAL A 18 -15.52 8.62 3.03
CA VAL A 18 -14.95 8.63 1.67
C VAL A 18 -13.52 9.14 1.69
N ALA A 19 -13.29 10.29 2.33
CA ALA A 19 -11.96 10.89 2.40
C ALA A 19 -10.96 9.96 3.12
N LEU A 20 -11.40 9.31 4.21
CA LEU A 20 -10.57 8.33 4.93
C LEU A 20 -10.27 7.09 4.07
N LEU A 21 -11.24 6.61 3.31
CA LEU A 21 -11.05 5.47 2.41
C LEU A 21 -10.07 5.80 1.28
N GLU A 22 -10.22 6.97 0.66
CA GLU A 22 -9.31 7.45 -0.39
C GLU A 22 -7.87 7.58 0.14
N ASP A 23 -7.69 8.21 1.30
CA ASP A 23 -6.38 8.36 1.94
C ASP A 23 -5.73 7.01 2.30
N THR A 24 -6.54 6.07 2.81
CA THR A 24 -6.06 4.70 3.11
C THR A 24 -5.59 4.00 1.84
N VAL A 25 -6.32 4.14 0.73
CA VAL A 25 -5.96 3.54 -0.56
C VAL A 25 -4.70 4.18 -1.13
N ASP A 26 -4.59 5.50 -1.09
CA ASP A 26 -3.40 6.22 -1.55
C ASP A 26 -2.16 5.85 -0.73
N THR A 27 -2.32 5.73 0.59
CA THR A 27 -1.26 5.27 1.49
C THR A 27 -0.80 3.86 1.15
N PHE A 28 -1.74 2.93 0.92
CA PHE A 28 -1.42 1.56 0.51
C PHE A 28 -0.65 1.53 -0.83
N LEU A 29 -1.11 2.30 -1.81
CA LEU A 29 -0.46 2.38 -3.13
C LEU A 29 0.95 2.96 -3.02
N TRP A 30 1.13 4.00 -2.20
CA TRP A 30 2.44 4.58 -1.91
C TRP A 30 3.38 3.56 -1.26
N SER A 31 2.93 2.84 -0.22
CA SER A 31 3.74 1.81 0.44
C SER A 31 4.14 0.69 -0.52
N ALA A 32 3.20 0.20 -1.34
CA ALA A 32 3.50 -0.83 -2.33
C ALA A 32 4.53 -0.35 -3.35
N GLN A 33 4.40 0.90 -3.82
CA GLN A 33 5.36 1.49 -4.75
C GLN A 33 6.74 1.71 -4.10
N TYR A 34 6.79 2.06 -2.81
CA TYR A 34 8.06 2.21 -2.07
C TYR A 34 8.83 0.89 -2.00
N VAL A 35 8.16 -0.20 -1.63
CA VAL A 35 8.79 -1.53 -1.58
C VAL A 35 9.29 -1.97 -2.94
N VAL A 36 8.50 -1.73 -3.99
CA VAL A 36 8.91 -2.04 -5.38
C VAL A 36 10.09 -1.17 -5.80
N ASP A 37 10.06 0.15 -5.57
CA ASP A 37 11.18 1.03 -5.90
C ASP A 37 12.46 0.60 -5.17
N HIS A 38 12.36 0.28 -3.88
CA HIS A 38 13.47 -0.23 -3.09
C HIS A 38 14.03 -1.54 -3.62
N ALA A 39 13.17 -2.48 -4.03
CA ALA A 39 13.58 -3.74 -4.64
C ALA A 39 14.43 -3.56 -5.92
N PHE A 40 14.29 -2.43 -6.61
CA PHE A 40 14.96 -2.12 -7.88
C PHE A 40 16.19 -1.20 -7.73
N LYS A 41 16.54 -0.75 -6.51
CA LYS A 41 17.70 0.15 -6.27
C LYS A 41 19.07 -0.55 -6.31
N GLY A 42 19.11 -1.88 -6.32
CA GLY A 42 20.34 -2.67 -6.31
C GLY A 42 20.85 -3.09 -7.69
N GLU A 43 22.06 -3.68 -7.73
CA GLU A 43 22.58 -4.37 -8.92
C GLU A 43 21.70 -5.58 -9.31
N TYR A 44 20.99 -6.14 -8.33
CA TYR A 44 20.02 -7.22 -8.49
C TYR A 44 18.67 -6.79 -7.92
N ILE A 45 17.60 -7.29 -8.54
CA ILE A 45 16.24 -7.09 -8.05
C ILE A 45 16.04 -8.01 -6.84
N THR A 46 15.78 -7.43 -5.67
CA THR A 46 15.45 -8.20 -4.48
C THR A 46 14.03 -8.77 -4.63
N THR A 47 13.92 -10.08 -4.82
CA THR A 47 12.61 -10.77 -4.92
C THR A 47 12.24 -11.55 -3.66
N SER A 48 13.13 -11.64 -2.68
CA SER A 48 12.88 -12.32 -1.41
C SER A 48 11.95 -11.48 -0.55
N LYS A 49 10.78 -12.03 -0.19
CA LYS A 49 9.80 -11.35 0.66
C LYS A 49 10.43 -10.94 1.99
N THR A 50 11.14 -11.86 2.66
CA THR A 50 11.71 -11.61 3.98
C THR A 50 12.71 -10.47 3.94
N THR A 51 13.60 -10.45 2.94
CA THR A 51 14.59 -9.39 2.77
C THR A 51 13.94 -8.04 2.49
N LEU A 52 12.92 -7.98 1.63
CA LEU A 52 12.17 -6.75 1.42
C LEU A 52 11.44 -6.29 2.68
N ASP A 53 10.87 -7.22 3.46
CA ASP A 53 10.20 -6.94 4.73
C ASP A 53 11.19 -6.30 5.72
N ASP A 54 12.33 -6.94 5.98
CA ASP A 54 13.37 -6.46 6.89
C ASP A 54 13.93 -5.09 6.49
N GLU A 55 14.00 -4.78 5.19
CA GLU A 55 14.59 -3.53 4.70
C GLU A 55 13.59 -2.37 4.57
N THR A 56 12.29 -2.64 4.43
CA THR A 56 11.31 -1.59 4.08
C THR A 56 10.16 -1.44 5.08
N SER A 57 9.93 -2.42 5.95
CA SER A 57 8.78 -2.41 6.86
C SER A 57 8.84 -1.27 7.87
N ASP A 58 10.02 -1.00 8.45
CA ASP A 58 10.21 0.12 9.37
C ASP A 58 10.04 1.48 8.67
N ASP A 59 10.59 1.66 7.47
CA ASP A 59 10.46 2.91 6.70
C ASP A 59 9.01 3.19 6.27
N VAL A 60 8.29 2.14 5.86
CA VAL A 60 6.87 2.24 5.52
C VAL A 60 6.08 2.59 6.76
N ARG A 61 6.38 1.96 7.90
CA ARG A 61 5.72 2.23 9.17
C ARG A 61 5.93 3.66 9.63
N GLU A 62 7.16 4.15 9.60
CA GLU A 62 7.50 5.54 9.95
C GLU A 62 6.73 6.53 9.08
N LYS A 63 6.76 6.38 7.74
CA LYS A 63 5.99 7.26 6.86
C LYS A 63 4.49 7.18 7.09
N THR A 64 3.95 5.98 7.31
CA THR A 64 2.50 5.79 7.45
C THR A 64 1.97 6.26 8.80
N ASP A 65 2.77 6.23 9.87
CA ASP A 65 2.45 6.88 11.14
C ASP A 65 2.35 8.41 10.99
N ASP A 66 3.15 9.02 10.11
CA ASP A 66 3.02 10.44 9.72
C ASP A 66 1.75 10.72 8.88
N PHE A 67 1.37 9.82 7.96
CA PHE A 67 0.13 9.96 7.18
C PHE A 67 -1.14 9.89 8.05
N ASN A 68 -1.14 9.01 9.07
CA ASN A 68 -2.30 8.77 9.92
C ASN A 68 -2.45 9.78 11.07
N GLY A 69 -1.62 10.83 11.09
CA GLY A 69 -1.77 11.99 11.98
C GLY A 69 -1.63 11.70 13.47
N GLY A 70 -1.00 10.59 13.86
CA GLY A 70 -0.83 10.21 15.27
C GLY A 70 -2.16 10.14 16.04
N VAL A 71 -3.03 9.20 15.68
CA VAL A 71 -4.22 8.84 16.48
C VAL A 71 -3.87 8.09 17.76
#